data_AF-A0A8J6LL73-F1
#
_entry.id   AF-A0A8J6LL73-F1
#
_cell.length_a   1.000
_cell.length_b   1.000
_cell.length_c   1.000
_cell.angle_alpha   90.00
_cell.angle_beta   90.00
_cell.angle_gamma   90.00
#
_symmetry.space_group_name_H-M   'P 1'
#
loop_
_entity.id
_entity.type
_entity.pdbx_description
1 polymer ?
#
loop_
_entity_poly.entity_id
_entity_poly.type
_entity_poly.pdbx_seq_one_letter_code
_entity_poly.pdbx_strand_id
1 'polypeptide(L)'
;MFYKIPLNNSWNSVGESEKLYLETLKGLEQTQYVVVLAASLAKRLTSINKANLLDDYLESLLETFIKKFVSCKTRPLPNVIIASYPLLKQVNHDLFKKNLWPSLQKAMLRNPEIILECVGLVISGLNLDLSVYATEVGNSLIANLYSKDDQARNDAADACKRLSEQIRDANAIKDLLKKTFAVFHGSEGKLTVVDHKISVLQAAGNFSYNNVSEEHLQELIANAADYFIKILEIEVHEKTLCHALDMFSLWGSKFTDNVPSKVIDTFKNGMGLKTSTPLVRTTYIKCMLSCFNSKTIAQGSVLIPVLLKAVDRAAAQPSQCLSVTEGLCATCLLLKLVSVVGEKENNFQILWSALLDMDKQIFVSEKFLSITGDDGLIYVMQLCEKLLIEHSDKLNGKNSPLHRAVLHCVIFGSAKVRRKCLTILRRMVGDSSRAALARAFLKELRIFLETSKVQNRIDKEQGDNSAEVSPHALVECITSLCSSTDMPPEDVQLLALDAFLPTHHPSVMAVAPDLWVKVIKHLNVKPKNLITQQADFFKKVLVQEYVTSPTNENALATTVSLNAEIILPSLIQTIATHLQDPRICQVSKDDYFTFLTPEGELYDKTVVPGY
;
A
#
# COMPACT_ATOMS: atom_id res chain seq x y z
N MET A 1 -3.30 20.44 16.43
CA MET A 1 -2.43 20.54 17.63
C MET A 1 -2.42 21.93 18.27
N PHE A 2 -2.87 22.99 17.57
CA PHE A 2 -2.74 24.39 18.01
C PHE A 2 -3.72 24.91 19.10
N TYR A 3 -4.77 24.17 19.48
CA TYR A 3 -5.72 24.59 20.55
C TYR A 3 -5.49 23.91 21.91
N LYS A 4 -4.53 22.99 22.03
CA LYS A 4 -4.35 22.17 23.26
C LYS A 4 -3.73 22.93 24.44
N ILE A 5 -2.95 23.98 24.17
CA ILE A 5 -2.12 24.67 25.17
C ILE A 5 -2.88 25.79 25.90
N PRO A 6 -3.73 26.63 25.25
CA PRO A 6 -4.38 27.75 25.94
C PRO A 6 -5.48 27.34 26.93
N LEU A 7 -6.32 26.36 26.57
CA LEU A 7 -7.48 25.94 27.37
C LEU A 7 -7.06 25.19 28.64
N ASN A 8 -6.06 24.31 28.55
CA ASN A 8 -5.57 23.56 29.72
C ASN A 8 -4.92 24.47 30.76
N ASN A 9 -4.17 25.49 30.33
CA ASN A 9 -3.57 26.46 31.24
C ASN A 9 -4.66 27.30 31.94
N SER A 10 -5.68 27.72 31.19
CA SER A 10 -6.81 28.50 31.75
C SER A 10 -7.58 27.68 32.79
N TRP A 11 -7.95 26.44 32.47
CA TRP A 11 -8.68 25.58 33.40
C TRP A 11 -7.89 25.18 34.65
N ASN A 12 -6.55 25.16 34.59
CA ASN A 12 -5.70 24.88 35.74
C ASN A 12 -5.47 26.13 36.63
N SER A 13 -5.71 27.32 36.09
CA SER A 13 -5.51 28.59 36.81
C SER A 13 -6.69 29.01 37.69
N VAL A 14 -7.89 28.49 37.43
CA VAL A 14 -9.12 28.82 38.15
C VAL A 14 -9.76 27.53 38.70
N GLY A 15 -9.80 27.41 40.03
CA GLY A 15 -10.44 26.28 40.71
C GLY A 15 -11.94 26.18 40.36
N GLU A 16 -12.42 24.95 40.16
CA GLU A 16 -13.81 24.64 39.79
C GLU A 16 -14.32 25.25 38.47
N SER A 17 -13.41 25.75 37.62
CA SER A 17 -13.77 26.37 36.36
C SER A 17 -14.61 25.45 35.46
N GLU A 18 -14.45 24.12 35.54
CA GLU A 18 -15.21 23.17 34.74
C GLU A 18 -16.73 23.31 34.91
N LYS A 19 -17.20 23.51 36.14
CA LYS A 19 -18.64 23.68 36.41
C LYS A 19 -19.16 25.00 35.83
N LEU A 20 -18.36 26.07 35.94
CA LEU A 20 -18.68 27.36 35.34
C LEU A 20 -18.78 27.27 33.81
N TYR A 21 -17.87 26.53 33.17
CA TYR A 21 -17.93 26.28 31.74
C TYR A 21 -19.17 25.47 31.35
N LEU A 22 -19.57 24.45 32.12
CA LEU A 22 -20.79 23.67 31.86
C LEU A 22 -22.05 24.53 31.95
N GLU A 23 -22.19 25.33 33.01
CA GLU A 23 -23.31 26.28 33.15
C GLU A 23 -23.34 27.31 32.03
N THR A 24 -22.17 27.83 31.64
CA THR A 24 -22.07 28.77 30.52
C THR A 24 -22.51 28.10 29.21
N LEU A 25 -22.00 26.90 28.91
CA LEU A 25 -22.35 26.16 27.69
C LEU A 25 -23.85 25.89 27.59
N LYS A 26 -24.52 25.61 28.72
CA LYS A 26 -25.97 25.40 28.79
C LYS A 26 -26.77 26.66 28.39
N GLY A 27 -26.25 27.84 28.70
CA GLY A 27 -26.91 29.12 28.39
C GLY A 27 -26.59 29.70 27.01
N LEU A 28 -25.61 29.15 26.29
CA LEU A 28 -25.21 29.65 24.97
C LEU A 28 -26.19 29.27 23.86
N GLU A 29 -26.19 30.06 22.79
CA GLU A 29 -26.92 29.69 21.57
C GLU A 29 -26.41 28.34 21.05
N GLN A 30 -27.36 27.42 20.84
CA GLN A 30 -27.09 26.11 20.27
C GLN A 30 -26.40 26.26 18.91
N THR A 31 -25.11 25.94 18.83
CA THR A 31 -24.31 25.98 17.59
C THR A 31 -23.37 24.78 17.53
N GLN A 32 -22.78 24.49 16.36
CA GLN A 32 -21.77 23.44 16.22
C GLN A 32 -20.54 23.68 17.12
N TYR A 33 -20.21 24.95 17.39
CA TYR A 33 -19.07 25.33 18.22
C TYR A 33 -19.29 24.98 19.69
N VAL A 34 -20.52 25.16 20.19
CA VAL A 34 -20.90 24.74 21.55
C VAL A 34 -20.67 23.25 21.75
N VAL A 35 -21.00 22.43 20.76
CA VAL A 35 -20.79 20.97 20.83
C VAL A 35 -19.30 20.61 20.88
N VAL A 36 -18.46 21.27 20.06
CA VAL A 36 -17.00 21.03 20.05
C VAL A 36 -16.36 21.47 21.37
N LEU A 37 -16.81 22.59 21.95
CA LEU A 37 -16.36 23.04 23.27
C LEU A 37 -16.81 22.07 24.37
N ALA A 38 -18.07 21.62 24.33
CA ALA A 38 -18.59 20.62 25.24
C ALA A 38 -17.81 19.30 25.17
N ALA A 39 -17.46 18.83 23.97
CA ALA A 39 -16.60 17.66 23.81
C ALA A 39 -15.19 17.88 24.36
N SER A 40 -14.60 19.07 24.16
CA SER A 40 -13.30 19.41 24.75
C SER A 40 -13.36 19.38 26.28
N LEU A 41 -14.46 19.84 26.87
CA LEU A 41 -14.71 19.81 28.32
C LEU A 41 -14.96 18.40 28.84
N ALA A 42 -15.78 17.59 28.14
CA ALA A 42 -16.00 16.18 28.47
C ALA A 42 -14.67 15.42 28.49
N LYS A 43 -13.81 15.65 27.49
CA LYS A 43 -12.45 15.07 27.45
C LYS A 43 -11.63 15.44 28.69
N ARG A 44 -11.67 16.71 29.11
CA ARG A 44 -10.98 17.16 30.32
C ARG A 44 -11.55 16.46 31.56
N LEU A 45 -12.86 16.49 31.73
CA LEU A 45 -13.54 15.86 32.87
C LEU A 45 -13.19 14.38 33.00
N THR A 46 -13.14 13.64 31.89
CA THR A 46 -12.64 12.26 31.88
C THR A 46 -11.17 12.18 32.32
N SER A 47 -10.29 13.06 31.82
CA SER A 47 -8.87 13.03 32.17
C SER A 47 -8.55 13.34 33.64
N ILE A 48 -9.44 14.06 34.33
CA ILE A 48 -9.30 14.40 35.75
C ILE A 48 -10.22 13.56 36.66
N ASN A 49 -10.81 12.48 36.14
CA ASN A 49 -11.74 11.59 36.84
C ASN A 49 -12.96 12.31 37.48
N LYS A 50 -13.50 13.33 36.80
CA LYS A 50 -14.72 14.07 37.20
C LYS A 50 -15.82 14.02 36.14
N ALA A 51 -15.94 12.89 35.43
CA ALA A 51 -16.92 12.74 34.33
C ALA A 51 -18.38 12.90 34.80
N ASN A 52 -18.67 12.56 36.05
CA ASN A 52 -19.98 12.71 36.70
C ASN A 52 -20.51 14.15 36.73
N LEU A 53 -19.63 15.16 36.64
CA LEU A 53 -20.08 16.56 36.54
C LEU A 53 -20.87 16.84 35.26
N LEU A 54 -20.75 16.00 34.23
CA LEU A 54 -21.43 16.15 32.95
C LEU A 54 -22.88 15.66 32.99
N ASP A 55 -23.25 14.81 33.95
CA ASP A 55 -24.52 14.06 33.95
C ASP A 55 -25.73 15.00 33.84
N ASP A 56 -25.73 16.12 34.58
CA ASP A 56 -26.80 17.12 34.58
C ASP A 56 -26.92 17.95 33.29
N TYR A 57 -25.90 17.89 32.42
CA TYR A 57 -25.82 18.69 31.19
C TYR A 57 -25.85 17.82 29.93
N LEU A 58 -25.56 16.52 30.06
CA LEU A 58 -25.33 15.62 28.93
C LEU A 58 -26.53 15.55 27.98
N GLU A 59 -27.75 15.48 28.51
CA GLU A 59 -28.96 15.41 27.67
C GLU A 59 -29.15 16.68 26.83
N SER A 60 -28.97 17.87 27.42
CA SER A 60 -29.09 19.15 26.71
C SER A 60 -27.97 19.35 25.67
N LEU A 61 -26.76 18.93 26.00
CA LEU A 61 -25.62 18.95 25.07
C LEU A 61 -25.81 17.97 23.92
N LEU A 62 -26.39 16.80 24.19
CA LEU A 62 -26.75 15.80 23.17
C LEU A 62 -27.90 16.29 22.29
N GLU A 63 -28.90 16.98 22.84
CA GLU A 63 -29.95 17.61 22.05
C GLU A 63 -29.37 18.67 21.09
N THR A 64 -28.41 19.46 21.57
CA THR A 64 -27.67 20.43 20.75
C THR A 64 -26.89 19.74 19.64
N PHE A 65 -26.22 18.62 19.94
CA PHE A 65 -25.55 17.77 18.95
C PHE A 65 -26.54 17.30 17.87
N ILE A 66 -27.67 16.71 18.28
CA ILE A 66 -28.70 16.18 17.39
C ILE A 66 -29.23 17.29 16.47
N LYS A 67 -29.55 18.46 17.01
CA LYS A 67 -30.10 19.56 16.23
C LYS A 67 -29.11 20.08 15.18
N LYS A 68 -27.81 20.05 15.46
CA LYS A 68 -26.79 20.65 14.59
C LYS A 68 -26.16 19.67 13.60
N PHE A 69 -26.05 18.39 13.97
CA PHE A 69 -25.40 17.39 13.13
C PHE A 69 -26.35 16.33 12.58
N VAL A 70 -27.45 16.02 13.27
CA VAL A 70 -28.38 14.96 12.85
C VAL A 70 -29.60 15.52 12.12
N SER A 71 -30.17 16.61 12.62
CA SER A 71 -31.35 17.26 12.03
C SER A 71 -30.97 18.39 11.05
N CYS A 72 -29.81 18.27 10.40
CA CYS A 72 -29.29 19.28 9.49
C CYS A 72 -29.84 19.13 8.06
N LYS A 73 -29.76 20.22 7.29
CA LYS A 73 -30.12 20.25 5.86
C LYS A 73 -28.90 20.16 4.94
N THR A 74 -27.70 20.22 5.52
CA THR A 74 -26.41 20.17 4.82
C THR A 74 -25.55 19.10 5.45
N ARG A 75 -24.74 18.42 4.63
CA ARG A 75 -23.83 17.37 5.09
C ARG A 75 -22.85 17.97 6.12
N PRO A 76 -22.82 17.45 7.36
CA PRO A 76 -21.85 17.91 8.35
C PRO A 76 -20.41 17.59 7.92
N LEU A 77 -19.47 18.44 8.33
CA LEU A 77 -18.04 18.18 8.12
C LEU A 77 -17.58 17.01 9.02
N PRO A 78 -16.99 15.93 8.46
CA PRO A 78 -16.58 14.75 9.23
C PRO A 78 -15.67 15.07 10.42
N ASN A 79 -14.71 15.98 10.22
CA ASN A 79 -13.76 16.39 11.25
C ASN A 79 -14.43 17.02 12.49
N VAL A 80 -15.58 17.66 12.31
CA VAL A 80 -16.32 18.30 13.42
C VAL A 80 -17.10 17.26 14.23
N ILE A 81 -17.65 16.23 13.57
CA ILE A 81 -18.26 15.09 14.26
C ILE A 81 -17.20 14.31 15.05
N ILE A 82 -16.04 14.05 14.44
CA ILE A 82 -14.91 13.38 15.10
C ILE A 82 -14.43 14.19 16.32
N ALA A 83 -14.37 15.53 16.20
CA ALA A 83 -14.04 16.39 17.34
C ALA A 83 -15.06 16.28 18.50
N SER A 84 -16.28 15.83 18.21
CA SER A 84 -17.36 15.63 19.19
C SER A 84 -17.31 14.27 19.91
N TYR A 85 -16.41 13.35 19.52
CA TYR A 85 -16.33 12.01 20.10
C TYR A 85 -16.21 11.97 21.62
N PRO A 86 -15.41 12.83 22.29
CA PRO A 86 -15.36 12.82 23.75
C PRO A 86 -16.71 13.03 24.44
N LEU A 87 -17.63 13.79 23.83
CA LEU A 87 -19.01 13.95 24.30
C LEU A 87 -19.83 12.69 24.01
N LEU A 88 -19.76 12.17 22.77
CA LEU A 88 -20.49 10.95 22.37
C LEU A 88 -20.11 9.72 23.21
N LYS A 89 -18.85 9.63 23.66
CA LYS A 89 -18.39 8.57 24.57
C LYS A 89 -19.08 8.55 25.94
N GLN A 90 -19.73 9.65 26.33
CA GLN A 90 -20.46 9.75 27.60
C GLN A 90 -21.92 9.29 27.46
N VAL A 91 -22.41 9.08 26.23
CA VAL A 91 -23.78 8.62 25.97
C VAL A 91 -23.95 7.20 26.48
N ASN A 92 -24.93 6.99 27.36
CA ASN A 92 -25.30 5.67 27.88
C ASN A 92 -26.42 5.04 27.03
N HIS A 93 -26.79 3.79 27.35
CA HIS A 93 -27.86 3.05 26.66
C HIS A 93 -29.22 3.76 26.67
N ASP A 94 -29.55 4.46 27.76
CA ASP A 94 -30.83 5.16 27.91
C ASP A 94 -30.92 6.35 26.96
N LEU A 95 -29.90 7.23 26.99
CA LEU A 95 -29.80 8.39 26.09
C LEU A 95 -29.67 7.98 24.63
N PHE A 96 -28.96 6.88 24.34
CA PHE A 96 -28.89 6.33 23.00
C PHE A 96 -30.29 5.94 22.51
N LYS A 97 -31.01 5.12 23.29
CA LYS A 97 -32.33 4.60 22.91
C LYS A 97 -33.42 5.67 22.85
N LYS A 98 -33.45 6.61 23.79
CA LYS A 98 -34.51 7.61 23.91
C LYS A 98 -34.30 8.83 23.01
N ASN A 99 -33.07 9.30 22.85
CA ASN A 99 -32.79 10.59 22.21
C ASN A 99 -32.05 10.42 20.87
N LEU A 100 -30.90 9.74 20.89
CA LEU A 100 -29.98 9.72 19.75
C LEU A 100 -30.46 8.82 18.61
N TRP A 101 -30.79 7.57 18.89
CA TRP A 101 -31.21 6.58 17.90
C TRP A 101 -32.48 7.02 17.13
N PRO A 102 -33.58 7.43 17.79
CA PRO A 102 -34.78 7.88 17.07
C PRO A 102 -34.51 9.06 16.14
N SER A 103 -33.59 9.95 16.54
CA SER A 103 -33.18 11.10 15.73
C SER A 103 -32.38 10.70 14.50
N LEU A 104 -31.43 9.77 14.66
CA LEU A 104 -30.66 9.21 13.55
C LEU A 104 -31.56 8.46 12.57
N GLN A 105 -32.45 7.60 13.07
CA GLN A 105 -33.39 6.84 12.25
C GLN A 105 -34.29 7.76 11.43
N LYS A 106 -34.88 8.78 12.08
CA LYS A 106 -35.72 9.78 11.41
C LYS A 106 -34.96 10.59 10.37
N ALA A 107 -33.69 10.91 10.61
CA ALA A 107 -32.86 11.61 9.64
C ALA A 107 -32.55 10.74 8.41
N MET A 108 -32.21 9.46 8.61
CA MET A 108 -31.96 8.51 7.51
C MET A 108 -33.18 8.31 6.61
N LEU A 109 -34.38 8.29 7.18
CA LEU A 109 -35.62 8.17 6.40
C LEU A 109 -35.95 9.43 5.60
N ARG A 110 -35.47 10.60 6.02
CA ARG A 110 -35.79 11.89 5.39
C ARG A 110 -34.76 12.28 4.34
N ASN A 111 -33.48 12.19 4.67
CA ASN A 111 -32.37 12.66 3.83
C ASN A 111 -31.14 11.73 3.95
N PRO A 112 -31.21 10.47 3.47
CA PRO A 112 -30.14 9.49 3.63
C PRO A 112 -28.80 9.97 3.03
N GLU A 113 -28.84 10.62 1.88
CA GLU A 113 -27.69 11.19 1.15
C GLU A 113 -26.90 12.23 1.97
N ILE A 114 -27.55 12.86 2.95
CA ILE A 114 -26.93 13.88 3.80
C ILE A 114 -26.35 13.26 5.06
N ILE A 115 -27.01 12.24 5.61
CA ILE A 115 -26.77 11.83 7.00
C ILE A 115 -26.05 10.50 7.17
N LEU A 116 -25.99 9.62 6.16
CA LEU A 116 -25.42 8.27 6.33
C LEU A 116 -23.97 8.29 6.83
N GLU A 117 -23.12 9.17 6.28
CA GLU A 117 -21.75 9.35 6.76
C GLU A 117 -21.73 9.81 8.23
N CYS A 118 -22.62 10.73 8.60
CA CYS A 118 -22.77 11.19 9.98
C CYS A 118 -23.22 10.06 10.91
N VAL A 119 -24.14 9.20 10.48
CA VAL A 119 -24.60 8.05 11.27
C VAL A 119 -23.43 7.12 11.59
N GLY A 120 -22.65 6.76 10.59
CA GLY A 120 -21.43 5.95 10.78
C GLY A 120 -20.47 6.62 11.78
N LEU A 121 -20.15 7.90 11.56
CA LEU A 121 -19.25 8.64 12.45
C LEU A 121 -19.76 8.75 13.88
N VAL A 122 -21.07 8.94 14.09
CA VAL A 122 -21.69 8.98 15.41
C VAL A 122 -21.54 7.62 16.10
N ILE A 123 -21.84 6.52 15.40
CA ILE A 123 -21.69 5.16 15.92
C ILE A 123 -20.25 4.91 16.37
N SER A 124 -19.24 5.28 15.57
CA SER A 124 -17.83 5.17 15.96
C SER A 124 -17.43 6.03 17.18
N GLY A 125 -18.19 7.10 17.44
CA GLY A 125 -17.95 8.01 18.57
C GLY A 125 -18.49 7.48 19.90
N LEU A 126 -19.34 6.45 19.89
CA LEU A 126 -19.94 5.88 21.09
C LEU A 126 -18.93 4.96 21.82
N ASN A 127 -19.21 4.74 23.10
CA ASN A 127 -18.51 3.75 23.93
C ASN A 127 -19.53 2.77 24.53
N LEU A 128 -20.30 2.12 23.65
CA LEU A 128 -21.41 1.24 24.00
C LEU A 128 -21.29 -0.07 23.23
N ASP A 129 -21.71 -1.18 23.85
CA ASP A 129 -21.98 -2.40 23.11
C ASP A 129 -23.35 -2.28 22.42
N LEU A 130 -23.35 -2.14 21.10
CA LEU A 130 -24.56 -1.94 20.32
C LEU A 130 -25.25 -3.25 19.93
N SER A 131 -24.83 -4.40 20.46
CA SER A 131 -25.41 -5.72 20.16
C SER A 131 -26.94 -5.74 20.25
N VAL A 132 -27.52 -5.15 21.30
CA VAL A 132 -28.98 -5.11 21.51
C VAL A 132 -29.73 -4.21 20.53
N TYR A 133 -29.04 -3.29 19.84
CA TYR A 133 -29.61 -2.40 18.83
C TYR A 133 -29.22 -2.79 17.40
N ALA A 134 -28.36 -3.80 17.24
CA ALA A 134 -27.73 -4.17 15.97
C ALA A 134 -28.78 -4.38 14.88
N THR A 135 -29.84 -5.13 15.15
CA THR A 135 -30.90 -5.41 14.17
C THR A 135 -31.65 -4.15 13.74
N GLU A 136 -32.02 -3.27 14.66
CA GLU A 136 -32.75 -2.03 14.32
C GLU A 136 -31.89 -1.06 13.51
N VAL A 137 -30.65 -0.85 13.97
CA VAL A 137 -29.68 0.03 13.31
C VAL A 137 -29.29 -0.55 11.96
N GLY A 138 -28.93 -1.82 11.93
CA GLY A 138 -28.51 -2.54 10.74
C GLY A 138 -29.60 -2.60 9.68
N ASN A 139 -30.85 -2.85 10.03
CA ASN A 139 -31.96 -2.82 9.06
C ASN A 139 -32.06 -1.45 8.35
N SER A 140 -31.88 -0.37 9.10
CA SER A 140 -31.94 0.99 8.54
C SER A 140 -30.76 1.27 7.59
N LEU A 141 -29.57 0.76 7.93
CA LEU A 141 -28.38 0.89 7.07
C LEU A 141 -28.46 0.00 5.83
N ILE A 142 -28.89 -1.25 6.00
CA ILE A 142 -29.02 -2.25 4.92
C ILE A 142 -29.99 -1.75 3.85
N ALA A 143 -31.08 -1.07 4.23
CA ALA A 143 -32.03 -0.49 3.29
C ALA A 143 -31.41 0.56 2.34
N ASN A 144 -30.27 1.14 2.69
CA ASN A 144 -29.56 2.12 1.88
C ASN A 144 -28.46 1.51 1.00
N LEU A 145 -28.16 0.21 1.14
CA LEU A 145 -27.12 -0.48 0.35
C LEU A 145 -27.52 -0.70 -1.12
N TYR A 146 -28.77 -0.48 -1.47
CA TYR A 146 -29.28 -0.55 -2.84
C TYR A 146 -29.99 0.75 -3.24
N SER A 147 -29.54 1.87 -2.65
CA SER A 147 -29.89 3.21 -3.08
C SER A 147 -29.42 3.48 -4.50
N LYS A 148 -30.17 4.33 -5.22
CA LYS A 148 -29.75 4.83 -6.54
C LYS A 148 -28.55 5.78 -6.46
N ASP A 149 -28.33 6.38 -5.29
CA ASP A 149 -27.17 7.25 -5.05
C ASP A 149 -25.95 6.44 -4.62
N ASP A 150 -24.85 6.58 -5.37
CA ASP A 150 -23.61 5.84 -5.16
C ASP A 150 -22.96 6.19 -3.83
N GLN A 151 -22.99 7.47 -3.45
CA GLN A 151 -22.40 7.93 -2.20
C GLN A 151 -23.18 7.39 -1.00
N ALA A 152 -24.51 7.39 -1.04
CA ALA A 152 -25.36 6.78 -0.02
C ALA A 152 -25.05 5.29 0.16
N ARG A 153 -24.84 4.53 -0.92
CA ARG A 153 -24.43 3.11 -0.79
C ARG A 153 -23.08 2.96 -0.11
N ASN A 154 -22.10 3.78 -0.49
CA ASN A 154 -20.76 3.77 0.12
C ASN A 154 -20.81 4.16 1.61
N ASP A 155 -21.53 5.23 1.94
CA ASP A 155 -21.70 5.73 3.31
C ASP A 155 -22.45 4.70 4.18
N ALA A 156 -23.47 4.02 3.63
CA ALA A 156 -24.19 2.95 4.32
C ALA A 156 -23.30 1.72 4.57
N ALA A 157 -22.49 1.32 3.59
CA ALA A 157 -21.56 0.21 3.76
C ALA A 157 -20.48 0.52 4.82
N ASP A 158 -19.92 1.73 4.84
CA ASP A 158 -18.99 2.18 5.87
C ASP A 158 -19.66 2.26 7.25
N ALA A 159 -20.91 2.75 7.33
CA ALA A 159 -21.68 2.74 8.57
C ALA A 159 -21.94 1.32 9.08
N CYS A 160 -22.20 0.34 8.22
CA CYS A 160 -22.30 -1.08 8.60
C CYS A 160 -21.00 -1.60 9.22
N LYS A 161 -19.84 -1.21 8.68
CA LYS A 161 -18.53 -1.54 9.27
C LYS A 161 -18.40 -0.98 10.69
N ARG A 162 -18.70 0.32 10.84
CA ARG A 162 -18.60 1.01 12.13
C ARG A 162 -19.58 0.49 13.16
N LEU A 163 -20.79 0.09 12.75
CA LEU A 163 -21.74 -0.63 13.59
C LEU A 163 -21.16 -1.97 14.03
N SER A 164 -20.57 -2.74 13.11
CA SER A 164 -19.94 -4.01 13.44
C SER A 164 -18.87 -3.86 14.52
N GLU A 165 -18.00 -2.86 14.40
CA GLU A 165 -16.97 -2.52 15.39
C GLU A 165 -17.54 -2.22 16.79
N GLN A 166 -18.84 -1.93 16.94
CA GLN A 166 -19.49 -1.71 18.23
C GLN A 166 -20.25 -2.95 18.77
N ILE A 167 -20.21 -4.09 18.06
CA ILE A 167 -20.94 -5.31 18.44
C ILE A 167 -19.98 -6.34 19.03
N ARG A 168 -20.38 -6.91 20.18
CA ARG A 168 -19.64 -7.97 20.88
C ARG A 168 -20.38 -9.31 20.93
N ASP A 169 -21.70 -9.32 20.72
CA ASP A 169 -22.50 -10.54 20.64
C ASP A 169 -22.43 -11.16 19.24
N ALA A 170 -22.04 -12.43 19.17
CA ALA A 170 -21.98 -13.19 17.92
C ALA A 170 -23.36 -13.30 17.26
N ASN A 171 -24.44 -13.43 18.04
CA ASN A 171 -25.79 -13.61 17.50
C ASN A 171 -26.28 -12.34 16.78
N ALA A 172 -25.95 -11.17 17.31
CA ALA A 172 -26.24 -9.90 16.65
C ALA A 172 -25.60 -9.82 15.25
N ILE A 173 -24.36 -10.29 15.10
CA ILE A 173 -23.71 -10.35 13.77
C ILE A 173 -24.35 -11.43 12.88
N LYS A 174 -24.69 -12.61 13.43
CA LYS A 174 -25.40 -13.66 12.67
C LYS A 174 -26.73 -13.13 12.12
N ASP A 175 -27.48 -12.36 12.89
CA ASP A 175 -28.75 -11.77 12.46
C ASP A 175 -28.56 -10.70 11.37
N LEU A 176 -27.52 -9.86 11.49
CA LEU A 176 -27.16 -8.89 10.45
C LEU A 176 -26.76 -9.56 9.14
N LEU A 177 -25.95 -10.63 9.20
CA LEU A 177 -25.59 -11.44 8.04
C LEU A 177 -26.84 -12.06 7.41
N LYS A 178 -27.67 -12.72 8.21
CA LYS A 178 -28.92 -13.34 7.77
C LYS A 178 -29.81 -12.35 7.03
N LYS A 179 -30.00 -11.15 7.59
CA LYS A 179 -30.77 -10.09 6.95
C LYS A 179 -30.15 -9.63 5.63
N THR A 180 -28.84 -9.38 5.63
CA THR A 180 -28.11 -8.86 4.46
C THR A 180 -28.14 -9.85 3.30
N PHE A 181 -27.94 -11.13 3.57
CA PHE A 181 -28.04 -12.17 2.55
C PHE A 181 -29.50 -12.44 2.13
N ALA A 182 -30.49 -12.27 3.02
CA ALA A 182 -31.90 -12.29 2.61
C ALA A 182 -32.21 -11.19 1.58
N VAL A 183 -31.70 -9.97 1.80
CA VAL A 183 -31.81 -8.85 0.84
C VAL A 183 -31.10 -9.19 -0.47
N PHE A 184 -29.88 -9.75 -0.41
CA PHE A 184 -29.17 -10.22 -1.60
C PHE A 184 -30.02 -11.22 -2.42
N HIS A 185 -30.71 -12.13 -1.73
CA HIS A 185 -31.60 -13.12 -2.33
C HIS A 185 -33.01 -12.60 -2.67
N GLY A 186 -33.28 -11.31 -2.48
CA GLY A 186 -34.48 -10.65 -2.95
C GLY A 186 -35.64 -10.55 -1.96
N SER A 187 -35.40 -10.69 -0.65
CA SER A 187 -36.45 -10.51 0.36
C SER A 187 -37.11 -9.12 0.34
N GLU A 188 -36.42 -8.12 -0.23
CA GLU A 188 -36.90 -6.74 -0.40
C GLU A 188 -36.94 -6.32 -1.88
N GLY A 189 -37.12 -7.30 -2.76
CA GLY A 189 -37.10 -7.11 -4.21
C GLY A 189 -35.78 -7.55 -4.84
N LYS A 190 -35.85 -8.00 -6.08
CA LYS A 190 -34.70 -8.56 -6.81
C LYS A 190 -33.68 -7.46 -7.12
N LEU A 191 -32.44 -7.66 -6.67
CA LEU A 191 -31.31 -6.79 -7.03
C LEU A 191 -30.88 -7.06 -8.48
N THR A 192 -31.30 -6.19 -9.41
CA THR A 192 -30.96 -6.29 -10.83
C THR A 192 -29.67 -5.53 -11.17
N VAL A 193 -29.33 -4.49 -10.41
CA VAL A 193 -28.14 -3.67 -10.60
C VAL A 193 -26.94 -4.31 -9.90
N VAL A 194 -25.84 -4.51 -10.65
CA VAL A 194 -24.63 -5.14 -10.13
C VAL A 194 -24.08 -4.38 -8.92
N ASP A 195 -24.01 -3.05 -8.98
CA ASP A 195 -23.43 -2.25 -7.89
C ASP A 195 -24.27 -2.29 -6.59
N HIS A 196 -25.56 -2.61 -6.68
CA HIS A 196 -26.38 -2.90 -5.49
C HIS A 196 -25.96 -4.22 -4.85
N LYS A 197 -25.75 -5.28 -5.66
CA LYS A 197 -25.23 -6.57 -5.18
C LYS A 197 -23.85 -6.40 -4.53
N ILE A 198 -22.97 -5.61 -5.16
CA ILE A 198 -21.64 -5.28 -4.64
C ILE A 198 -21.75 -4.60 -3.27
N SER A 199 -22.57 -3.58 -3.14
CA SER A 199 -22.73 -2.83 -1.88
C SER A 199 -23.31 -3.69 -0.74
N VAL A 200 -24.24 -4.60 -1.07
CA VAL A 200 -24.79 -5.57 -0.10
C VAL A 200 -23.72 -6.58 0.36
N LEU A 201 -22.92 -7.11 -0.57
CA LEU A 201 -21.79 -7.99 -0.24
C LEU A 201 -20.71 -7.24 0.55
N GLN A 202 -20.45 -5.97 0.23
CA GLN A 202 -19.51 -5.12 0.96
C GLN A 202 -19.91 -4.97 2.42
N ALA A 203 -21.20 -4.76 2.71
CA ALA A 203 -21.69 -4.73 4.09
C ALA A 203 -21.51 -6.08 4.79
N ALA A 204 -21.81 -7.20 4.12
CA ALA A 204 -21.60 -8.54 4.67
C ALA A 204 -20.11 -8.80 4.98
N GLY A 205 -19.19 -8.35 4.12
CA GLY A 205 -17.75 -8.39 4.38
C GLY A 205 -17.35 -7.46 5.55
N ASN A 206 -17.94 -6.28 5.63
CA ASN A 206 -17.70 -5.30 6.69
C ASN A 206 -18.14 -5.77 8.08
N PHE A 207 -19.09 -6.70 8.18
CA PHE A 207 -19.42 -7.32 9.47
C PHE A 207 -18.31 -8.19 10.05
N SER A 208 -17.24 -8.47 9.29
CA SER A 208 -16.04 -9.12 9.81
C SER A 208 -15.29 -8.24 10.80
N TYR A 209 -15.46 -6.91 10.80
CA TYR A 209 -14.76 -5.97 11.70
C TYR A 209 -15.34 -5.93 13.13
N ASN A 210 -16.18 -6.90 13.49
CA ASN A 210 -16.77 -7.02 14.81
C ASN A 210 -15.75 -7.22 15.93
N ASN A 211 -16.19 -6.98 17.17
CA ASN A 211 -15.44 -7.16 18.41
C ASN A 211 -15.96 -8.35 19.24
N VAL A 212 -16.44 -9.40 18.56
CA VAL A 212 -16.86 -10.66 19.20
C VAL A 212 -15.63 -11.36 19.79
N SER A 213 -15.77 -11.94 20.99
CA SER A 213 -14.73 -12.70 21.67
C SER A 213 -14.23 -13.88 20.82
N GLU A 214 -12.94 -14.22 20.91
CA GLU A 214 -12.31 -15.30 20.13
C GLU A 214 -13.02 -16.66 20.27
N GLU A 215 -13.56 -16.98 21.45
CA GLU A 215 -14.32 -18.22 21.73
C GLU A 215 -15.48 -18.47 20.75
N HIS A 216 -16.22 -17.42 20.42
CA HIS A 216 -17.40 -17.48 19.56
C HIS A 216 -17.10 -17.09 18.10
N LEU A 217 -15.90 -16.55 17.84
CA LEU A 217 -15.55 -15.98 16.56
C LEU A 217 -15.40 -17.05 15.46
N GLN A 218 -14.84 -18.23 15.77
CA GLN A 218 -14.68 -19.28 14.76
C GLN A 218 -16.03 -19.84 14.27
N GLU A 219 -16.99 -20.02 15.16
CA GLU A 219 -18.36 -20.43 14.79
C GLU A 219 -19.05 -19.34 13.93
N LEU A 220 -18.86 -18.07 14.30
CA LEU A 220 -19.37 -16.95 13.52
C LEU A 220 -18.76 -16.88 12.12
N ILE A 221 -17.44 -17.08 11.98
CA ILE A 221 -16.76 -17.11 10.67
C ILE A 221 -17.30 -18.27 9.84
N ALA A 222 -17.51 -19.46 10.43
CA ALA A 222 -18.09 -20.60 9.72
C ALA A 222 -19.52 -20.30 9.21
N ASN A 223 -20.35 -19.64 10.04
CA ASN A 223 -21.67 -19.19 9.63
C ASN A 223 -21.62 -18.17 8.48
N ALA A 224 -20.71 -17.19 8.55
CA ALA A 224 -20.51 -16.24 7.45
C ALA A 224 -20.05 -16.95 6.17
N ALA A 225 -19.14 -17.92 6.29
CA ALA A 225 -18.64 -18.71 5.17
C ALA A 225 -19.79 -19.43 4.44
N ASP A 226 -20.74 -20.03 5.16
CA ASP A 226 -21.89 -20.70 4.54
C ASP A 226 -22.71 -19.78 3.64
N TYR A 227 -22.92 -18.52 4.05
CA TYR A 227 -23.61 -17.54 3.21
C TYR A 227 -22.82 -17.18 1.96
N PHE A 228 -21.52 -16.91 2.08
CA PHE A 228 -20.68 -16.59 0.93
C PHE A 228 -20.57 -17.77 -0.02
N ILE A 229 -20.39 -19.00 0.48
CA ILE A 229 -20.35 -20.22 -0.34
C ILE A 229 -21.63 -20.36 -1.16
N LYS A 230 -22.80 -20.13 -0.55
CA LYS A 230 -24.07 -20.16 -1.27
C LYS A 230 -24.12 -19.14 -2.41
N ILE A 231 -23.54 -17.95 -2.24
CA ILE A 231 -23.42 -16.97 -3.34
C ILE A 231 -22.52 -17.49 -4.45
N LEU A 232 -21.36 -18.07 -4.10
CA LEU A 232 -20.40 -18.61 -5.06
C LEU A 232 -20.96 -19.78 -5.87
N GLU A 233 -21.92 -20.52 -5.32
CA GLU A 233 -22.61 -21.63 -6.01
C GLU A 233 -23.66 -21.16 -7.02
N ILE A 234 -24.33 -20.02 -6.79
CA ILE A 234 -25.49 -19.58 -7.59
C ILE A 234 -25.21 -18.39 -8.50
N GLU A 235 -24.25 -17.53 -8.15
CA GLU A 235 -23.96 -16.32 -8.92
C GLU A 235 -23.09 -16.65 -10.13
N VAL A 236 -23.39 -16.02 -11.26
CA VAL A 236 -22.66 -16.23 -12.53
C VAL A 236 -22.00 -14.95 -13.04
N HIS A 237 -22.36 -13.79 -12.49
CA HIS A 237 -21.79 -12.52 -12.88
C HIS A 237 -20.37 -12.36 -12.30
N GLU A 238 -19.37 -12.28 -13.19
CA GLU A 238 -17.94 -12.27 -12.84
C GLU A 238 -17.56 -11.22 -11.79
N LYS A 239 -17.96 -9.96 -11.97
CA LYS A 239 -17.65 -8.86 -11.02
C LYS A 239 -18.22 -9.15 -9.63
N THR A 240 -19.40 -9.73 -9.56
CA THR A 240 -20.10 -10.04 -8.30
C THR A 240 -19.43 -11.21 -7.60
N LEU A 241 -19.05 -12.26 -8.35
CA LEU A 241 -18.30 -13.40 -7.83
C LEU A 241 -16.95 -12.99 -7.24
N CYS A 242 -16.19 -12.18 -7.99
CA CYS A 242 -14.89 -11.68 -7.50
C CYS A 242 -15.08 -10.86 -6.22
N HIS A 243 -16.06 -9.96 -6.19
CA HIS A 243 -16.31 -9.17 -4.99
C HIS A 243 -16.80 -10.01 -3.80
N ALA A 244 -17.61 -11.05 -4.03
CA ALA A 244 -18.01 -11.98 -2.98
C ALA A 244 -16.78 -12.70 -2.37
N LEU A 245 -15.82 -13.10 -3.19
CA LEU A 245 -14.55 -13.70 -2.73
C LEU A 245 -13.68 -12.70 -1.96
N ASP A 246 -13.60 -11.45 -2.41
CA ASP A 246 -12.87 -10.38 -1.71
C ASP A 246 -13.49 -10.13 -0.32
N MET A 247 -14.82 -10.08 -0.24
CA MET A 247 -15.53 -9.88 1.02
C MET A 247 -15.44 -11.10 1.93
N PHE A 248 -15.48 -12.31 1.37
CA PHE A 248 -15.23 -13.52 2.14
C PHE A 248 -13.79 -13.57 2.67
N SER A 249 -12.81 -13.04 1.94
CA SER A 249 -11.40 -13.00 2.38
C SER A 249 -11.22 -12.23 3.69
N LEU A 250 -12.04 -11.20 3.96
CA LEU A 250 -12.02 -10.46 5.23
C LEU A 250 -12.35 -11.38 6.40
N TRP A 251 -13.34 -12.25 6.24
CA TRP A 251 -13.72 -13.28 7.20
C TRP A 251 -12.68 -14.38 7.30
N GLY A 252 -12.29 -14.95 6.16
CA GLY A 252 -11.35 -16.05 6.10
C GLY A 252 -9.96 -15.73 6.66
N SER A 253 -9.53 -14.47 6.58
CA SER A 253 -8.27 -14.01 7.22
C SER A 253 -8.20 -14.19 8.73
N LYS A 254 -9.34 -14.50 9.36
CA LYS A 254 -9.49 -14.69 10.81
C LYS A 254 -9.62 -16.15 11.22
N PHE A 255 -9.48 -17.11 10.29
CA PHE A 255 -9.32 -18.51 10.67
C PHE A 255 -8.06 -18.69 11.51
N THR A 256 -8.16 -19.38 12.64
CA THR A 256 -7.03 -19.59 13.57
C THR A 256 -6.38 -20.95 13.35
N ASP A 257 -7.06 -22.02 13.76
CA ASP A 257 -6.47 -23.36 13.86
C ASP A 257 -7.05 -24.33 12.83
N ASN A 258 -8.18 -24.00 12.21
CA ASN A 258 -8.80 -24.84 11.19
C ASN A 258 -9.52 -24.02 10.12
N VAL A 259 -9.40 -24.45 8.86
CA VAL A 259 -10.24 -23.96 7.75
C VAL A 259 -11.33 -25.00 7.49
N PRO A 260 -12.63 -24.65 7.52
CA PRO A 260 -13.70 -25.62 7.29
C PRO A 260 -13.55 -26.36 5.96
N SER A 261 -13.74 -27.68 5.97
CA SER A 261 -13.59 -28.52 4.75
C SER A 261 -14.45 -28.03 3.59
N LYS A 262 -15.69 -27.59 3.88
CA LYS A 262 -16.60 -27.00 2.90
C LYS A 262 -15.99 -25.80 2.17
N VAL A 263 -15.22 -24.96 2.87
CA VAL A 263 -14.50 -23.83 2.26
C VAL A 263 -13.43 -24.31 1.30
N ILE A 264 -12.65 -25.32 1.71
CA ILE A 264 -11.60 -25.93 0.88
C ILE A 264 -12.20 -26.59 -0.36
N ASP A 265 -13.33 -27.28 -0.21
CA ASP A 265 -14.06 -27.88 -1.32
C ASP A 265 -14.63 -26.82 -2.27
N THR A 266 -15.20 -25.73 -1.76
CA THR A 266 -15.65 -24.59 -2.57
C THR A 266 -14.49 -23.99 -3.37
N PHE A 267 -13.31 -23.83 -2.78
CA PHE A 267 -12.12 -23.37 -3.47
C PHE A 267 -11.69 -24.29 -4.62
N LYS A 268 -11.63 -25.60 -4.35
CA LYS A 268 -11.29 -26.62 -5.35
C LYS A 268 -12.30 -26.63 -6.50
N ASN A 269 -13.59 -26.67 -6.17
CA ASN A 269 -14.67 -26.78 -7.13
C ASN A 269 -14.81 -25.50 -7.95
N GLY A 270 -14.81 -24.34 -7.30
CA GLY A 270 -14.93 -23.03 -7.94
C GLY A 270 -13.81 -22.77 -8.95
N MET A 271 -12.57 -23.13 -8.64
CA MET A 271 -11.46 -23.04 -9.60
C MET A 271 -11.59 -24.02 -10.78
N GLY A 272 -12.25 -25.16 -10.56
CA GLY A 272 -12.42 -26.23 -11.54
C GLY A 272 -13.57 -26.01 -12.55
N LEU A 273 -14.47 -25.05 -12.29
CA LEU A 273 -15.59 -24.76 -13.18
C LEU A 273 -15.12 -24.25 -14.55
N LYS A 274 -15.79 -24.69 -15.61
CA LYS A 274 -15.51 -24.23 -16.99
C LYS A 274 -15.83 -22.74 -17.19
N THR A 275 -16.75 -22.20 -16.40
CA THR A 275 -17.18 -20.80 -16.42
C THR A 275 -16.24 -19.87 -15.64
N SER A 276 -15.37 -20.41 -14.78
CA SER A 276 -14.42 -19.60 -14.02
C SER A 276 -13.35 -19.07 -14.95
N THR A 277 -13.35 -17.77 -15.19
CA THR A 277 -12.34 -17.07 -16.00
C THR A 277 -11.00 -16.97 -15.24
N PRO A 278 -9.88 -16.56 -15.90
CA PRO A 278 -8.63 -16.30 -15.21
C PRO A 278 -8.75 -15.30 -14.05
N LEU A 279 -9.62 -14.28 -14.21
CA LEU A 279 -9.87 -13.30 -13.16
C LEU A 279 -10.55 -13.95 -11.94
N VAL A 280 -11.62 -14.71 -12.15
CA VAL A 280 -12.32 -15.42 -11.05
C VAL A 280 -11.38 -16.39 -10.33
N ARG A 281 -10.60 -17.18 -11.08
CA ARG A 281 -9.61 -18.10 -10.50
C ARG A 281 -8.52 -17.38 -9.71
N THR A 282 -8.05 -16.24 -10.22
CA THR A 282 -7.11 -15.37 -9.49
C THR A 282 -7.70 -14.93 -8.15
N THR A 283 -8.96 -14.48 -8.13
CA THR A 283 -9.62 -14.05 -6.90
C THR A 283 -9.87 -15.20 -5.92
N TYR A 284 -10.17 -16.41 -6.40
CA TYR A 284 -10.21 -17.61 -5.57
C TYR A 284 -8.85 -17.85 -4.88
N ILE A 285 -7.75 -17.77 -5.63
CA ILE A 285 -6.40 -17.96 -5.06
C ILE A 285 -6.05 -16.85 -4.06
N LYS A 286 -6.41 -15.59 -4.33
CA LYS A 286 -6.24 -14.49 -3.38
C LYS A 286 -7.02 -14.72 -2.08
N CYS A 287 -8.24 -15.26 -2.20
CA CYS A 287 -9.05 -15.65 -1.06
C CYS A 287 -8.40 -16.80 -0.27
N MET A 288 -7.87 -17.82 -0.94
CA MET A 288 -7.08 -18.89 -0.30
C MET A 288 -5.86 -18.35 0.44
N LEU A 289 -5.09 -17.43 -0.18
CA LEU A 289 -3.92 -16.80 0.43
C LEU A 289 -4.25 -16.02 1.71
N SER A 290 -5.50 -15.55 1.84
CA SER A 290 -6.01 -14.90 3.05
C SER A 290 -6.52 -15.92 4.07
N CYS A 291 -7.18 -16.99 3.63
CA CYS A 291 -7.76 -18.00 4.52
C CYS A 291 -6.73 -18.93 5.18
N PHE A 292 -5.61 -19.20 4.50
CA PHE A 292 -4.57 -20.06 5.03
C PHE A 292 -3.47 -19.26 5.71
N ASN A 293 -3.23 -19.57 7.00
CA ASN A 293 -2.15 -19.01 7.81
C ASN A 293 -1.05 -20.07 8.02
N SER A 294 -0.01 -19.73 8.78
CA SER A 294 1.13 -20.64 9.03
C SER A 294 0.76 -21.96 9.73
N LYS A 295 -0.34 -22.00 10.50
CA LYS A 295 -0.85 -23.20 11.17
C LYS A 295 -1.76 -24.03 10.26
N THR A 296 -2.54 -23.39 9.40
CA THR A 296 -3.58 -24.06 8.59
C THR A 296 -3.15 -24.38 7.16
N ILE A 297 -2.02 -23.85 6.68
CA ILE A 297 -1.58 -24.01 5.29
C ILE A 297 -1.48 -25.47 4.83
N ALA A 298 -1.12 -26.41 5.71
CA ALA A 298 -1.06 -27.84 5.38
C ALA A 298 -2.40 -28.43 4.91
N GLN A 299 -3.53 -27.87 5.38
CA GLN A 299 -4.88 -28.30 4.99
C GLN A 299 -5.17 -27.98 3.51
N GLY A 300 -4.45 -27.03 2.92
CA GLY A 300 -4.55 -26.66 1.52
C GLY A 300 -3.86 -27.63 0.55
N SER A 301 -3.24 -28.72 1.02
CA SER A 301 -2.52 -29.68 0.17
C SER A 301 -3.38 -30.27 -0.96
N VAL A 302 -4.67 -30.50 -0.71
CA VAL A 302 -5.63 -30.98 -1.72
C VAL A 302 -5.84 -30.02 -2.90
N LEU A 303 -5.43 -28.74 -2.75
CA LEU A 303 -5.53 -27.71 -3.79
C LEU A 303 -4.30 -27.68 -4.71
N ILE A 304 -3.20 -28.37 -4.37
CA ILE A 304 -1.96 -28.36 -5.16
C ILE A 304 -2.20 -28.68 -6.64
N PRO A 305 -2.98 -29.71 -7.04
CA PRO A 305 -3.18 -30.02 -8.45
C PRO A 305 -3.85 -28.89 -9.26
N VAL A 306 -4.84 -28.20 -8.68
CA VAL A 306 -5.53 -27.10 -9.37
C VAL A 306 -4.67 -25.84 -9.45
N LEU A 307 -3.81 -25.62 -8.45
CA LEU A 307 -2.83 -24.54 -8.43
C LEU A 307 -1.70 -24.77 -9.45
N LEU A 308 -1.16 -25.99 -9.55
CA LEU A 308 -0.15 -26.33 -10.56
C LEU A 308 -0.68 -26.13 -11.98
N LYS A 309 -1.97 -26.43 -12.23
CA LYS A 309 -2.62 -26.15 -13.51
C LYS A 309 -2.68 -24.65 -13.84
N ALA A 310 -2.79 -23.77 -12.84
CA ALA A 310 -2.73 -22.33 -13.05
C ALA A 310 -1.32 -21.88 -13.47
N VAL A 311 -0.27 -22.47 -12.89
CA VAL A 311 1.13 -22.23 -13.29
C VAL A 311 1.38 -22.70 -14.72
N ASP A 312 0.91 -23.89 -15.07
CA ASP A 312 1.03 -24.45 -16.42
C ASP A 312 0.33 -23.55 -17.47
N ARG A 313 -0.89 -23.06 -17.16
CA ARG A 313 -1.60 -22.09 -18.02
C ARG A 313 -0.82 -20.78 -18.21
N ALA A 314 -0.18 -20.26 -17.17
CA ALA A 314 0.64 -19.06 -17.27
C ALA A 314 1.84 -19.29 -18.20
N ALA A 315 2.52 -20.44 -18.07
CA ALA A 315 3.63 -20.82 -18.93
C ALA A 315 3.20 -21.03 -20.39
N ALA A 316 2.01 -21.59 -20.62
CA ALA A 316 1.46 -21.78 -21.97
C ALA A 316 0.97 -20.47 -22.62
N GLN A 317 0.65 -19.44 -21.83
CA GLN A 317 0.07 -18.17 -22.30
C GLN A 317 0.81 -16.94 -21.73
N PRO A 318 2.14 -16.81 -21.96
CA PRO A 318 2.96 -15.77 -21.32
C PRO A 318 2.62 -14.35 -21.80
N SER A 319 1.89 -14.21 -22.90
CA SER A 319 1.42 -12.92 -23.43
C SER A 319 0.09 -12.44 -22.81
N GLN A 320 -0.61 -13.31 -22.06
CA GLN A 320 -1.92 -13.01 -21.48
C GLN A 320 -1.79 -12.59 -20.02
N CYS A 321 -1.87 -11.29 -19.74
CA CYS A 321 -1.65 -10.72 -18.39
C CYS A 321 -2.48 -11.41 -17.30
N LEU A 322 -3.77 -11.70 -17.55
CA LEU A 322 -4.62 -12.35 -16.56
C LEU A 322 -4.20 -13.80 -16.29
N SER A 323 -3.80 -14.56 -17.31
CA SER A 323 -3.29 -15.93 -17.15
C SER A 323 -1.97 -15.93 -16.36
N VAL A 324 -1.08 -14.98 -16.64
CA VAL A 324 0.18 -14.81 -15.90
C VAL A 324 -0.08 -14.40 -14.44
N THR A 325 -1.03 -13.49 -14.20
CA THR A 325 -1.43 -13.07 -12.84
C THR A 325 -2.04 -14.23 -12.03
N GLU A 326 -2.85 -15.07 -12.68
CA GLU A 326 -3.39 -16.29 -12.08
C GLU A 326 -2.26 -17.23 -11.63
N GLY A 327 -1.31 -17.51 -12.54
CA GLY A 327 -0.14 -18.35 -12.24
C GLY A 327 0.77 -17.75 -11.17
N LEU A 328 0.94 -16.42 -11.14
CA LEU A 328 1.73 -15.71 -10.12
C LEU A 328 1.13 -15.90 -8.72
N CYS A 329 -0.19 -15.70 -8.59
CA CYS A 329 -0.88 -15.90 -7.32
C CYS A 329 -0.81 -17.37 -6.89
N ALA A 330 -1.01 -18.31 -7.82
CA ALA A 330 -0.91 -19.75 -7.55
C ALA A 330 0.49 -20.13 -7.07
N THR A 331 1.53 -19.60 -7.73
CA THR A 331 2.93 -19.78 -7.36
C THR A 331 3.20 -19.31 -5.94
N CYS A 332 2.72 -18.13 -5.55
CA CYS A 332 2.89 -17.62 -4.18
C CYS A 332 2.28 -18.56 -3.13
N LEU A 333 1.11 -19.14 -3.42
CA LEU A 333 0.46 -20.11 -2.52
C LEU A 333 1.17 -21.47 -2.53
N LEU A 334 1.61 -21.94 -3.69
CA LEU A 334 2.35 -23.20 -3.83
C LEU A 334 3.68 -23.16 -3.08
N LEU A 335 4.42 -22.05 -3.13
CA LEU A 335 5.66 -21.91 -2.35
C LEU A 335 5.42 -22.02 -0.84
N LYS A 336 4.30 -21.47 -0.33
CA LYS A 336 3.90 -21.68 1.07
C LYS A 336 3.58 -23.16 1.35
N LEU A 337 2.87 -23.84 0.45
CA LEU A 337 2.52 -25.26 0.60
C LEU A 337 3.75 -26.17 0.57
N VAL A 338 4.68 -25.95 -0.37
CA VAL A 338 5.94 -26.69 -0.50
C VAL A 338 6.74 -26.63 0.81
N SER A 339 6.78 -25.47 1.47
CA SER A 339 7.53 -25.30 2.72
C SER A 339 7.04 -26.18 3.88
N VAL A 340 5.80 -26.69 3.81
CA VAL A 340 5.20 -27.51 4.88
C VAL A 340 4.98 -28.96 4.46
N VAL A 341 4.60 -29.20 3.20
CA VAL A 341 4.31 -30.55 2.68
C VAL A 341 5.56 -31.24 2.10
N GLY A 342 6.59 -30.45 1.75
CA GLY A 342 7.81 -30.97 1.14
C GLY A 342 7.66 -31.27 -0.36
N GLU A 343 8.79 -31.36 -1.05
CA GLU A 343 8.82 -31.42 -2.52
C GLU A 343 8.47 -32.79 -3.12
N LYS A 344 8.73 -33.86 -2.36
CA LYS A 344 8.64 -35.25 -2.85
C LYS A 344 7.21 -35.76 -3.00
N GLU A 345 6.25 -35.14 -2.31
CA GLU A 345 4.89 -35.68 -2.19
C GLU A 345 3.98 -35.31 -3.37
N ASN A 346 4.23 -34.19 -4.07
CA ASN A 346 3.23 -33.61 -4.99
C ASN A 346 3.76 -33.18 -6.37
N ASN A 347 4.94 -33.66 -6.80
CA ASN A 347 5.54 -33.40 -8.11
C ASN A 347 5.54 -31.91 -8.53
N PHE A 348 6.23 -31.06 -7.76
CA PHE A 348 6.38 -29.63 -8.01
C PHE A 348 7.26 -29.28 -9.22
N GLN A 349 7.55 -30.22 -10.13
CA GLN A 349 8.41 -29.99 -11.29
C GLN A 349 7.88 -28.85 -12.17
N ILE A 350 6.57 -28.77 -12.38
CA ILE A 350 5.92 -27.68 -13.15
C ILE A 350 6.21 -26.32 -12.50
N LEU A 351 6.09 -26.23 -11.17
CA LEU A 351 6.38 -25.02 -10.41
C LEU A 351 7.85 -24.59 -10.57
N TRP A 352 8.78 -25.51 -10.32
CA TRP A 352 10.20 -25.20 -10.38
C TRP A 352 10.68 -24.85 -11.79
N SER A 353 10.11 -25.51 -12.81
CA SER A 353 10.43 -25.21 -14.21
C SER A 353 10.01 -23.79 -14.61
N ALA A 354 8.93 -23.27 -14.03
CA ALA A 354 8.47 -21.90 -14.25
C ALA A 354 9.28 -20.84 -13.47
N LEU A 355 10.07 -21.24 -12.46
CA LEU A 355 10.75 -20.33 -11.54
C LEU A 355 12.27 -20.29 -11.67
N LEU A 356 12.93 -21.42 -11.95
CA LEU A 356 14.38 -21.53 -11.77
C LEU A 356 15.20 -21.12 -13.01
N ASP A 357 14.58 -20.99 -14.19
CA ASP A 357 15.24 -20.57 -15.44
C ASP A 357 15.16 -19.05 -15.61
N MET A 358 16.21 -18.31 -15.18
CA MET A 358 16.22 -16.84 -15.23
C MET A 358 16.09 -16.26 -16.64
N ASP A 359 16.37 -17.04 -17.69
CA ASP A 359 16.25 -16.60 -19.08
C ASP A 359 14.81 -16.68 -19.62
N LYS A 360 13.92 -17.42 -18.93
CA LYS A 360 12.51 -17.64 -19.33
C LYS A 360 11.50 -17.15 -18.30
N GLN A 361 11.83 -16.10 -17.57
CA GLN A 361 11.02 -15.61 -16.45
C GLN A 361 9.73 -14.92 -16.90
N ILE A 362 8.61 -15.63 -16.84
CA ILE A 362 7.29 -15.11 -17.23
C ILE A 362 6.75 -14.08 -16.22
N PHE A 363 6.93 -14.33 -14.91
CA PHE A 363 6.33 -13.53 -13.83
C PHE A 363 7.04 -12.20 -13.56
N VAL A 364 8.26 -12.04 -14.07
CA VAL A 364 9.06 -10.81 -13.93
C VAL A 364 9.51 -10.26 -15.28
N SER A 365 8.88 -10.70 -16.37
CA SER A 365 9.15 -10.14 -17.70
C SER A 365 8.76 -8.67 -17.76
N GLU A 366 9.55 -7.85 -18.45
CA GLU A 366 9.30 -6.41 -18.61
C GLU A 366 7.89 -6.12 -19.20
N LYS A 367 7.46 -6.97 -20.14
CA LYS A 367 6.11 -6.91 -20.71
C LYS A 367 5.03 -7.13 -19.65
N PHE A 368 5.19 -8.10 -18.74
CA PHE A 368 4.22 -8.33 -17.69
C PHE A 368 4.21 -7.22 -16.64
N LEU A 369 5.40 -6.76 -16.23
CA LEU A 369 5.55 -5.68 -15.24
C LEU A 369 4.89 -4.37 -15.69
N SER A 370 4.92 -4.07 -16.99
CA SER A 370 4.34 -2.83 -17.54
C SER A 370 2.81 -2.85 -17.68
N ILE A 371 2.17 -4.02 -17.71
CA ILE A 371 0.71 -4.17 -17.94
C ILE A 371 -0.04 -4.76 -16.75
N THR A 372 0.66 -5.26 -15.74
CA THR A 372 0.01 -5.84 -14.56
C THR A 372 -0.50 -4.74 -13.62
N GLY A 373 -1.63 -5.00 -12.95
CA GLY A 373 -2.23 -4.02 -12.04
C GLY A 373 -1.48 -3.91 -10.69
N ASP A 374 -1.88 -2.93 -9.88
CA ASP A 374 -1.30 -2.65 -8.54
C ASP A 374 -1.15 -3.91 -7.66
N ASP A 375 -2.18 -4.75 -7.61
CA ASP A 375 -2.13 -6.00 -6.86
C ASP A 375 -1.12 -7.00 -7.43
N GLY A 376 -1.02 -7.08 -8.75
CA GLY A 376 -0.07 -7.96 -9.45
C GLY A 376 1.37 -7.62 -9.07
N LEU A 377 1.72 -6.33 -9.04
CA LEU A 377 3.05 -5.86 -8.62
C LEU A 377 3.37 -6.23 -7.15
N ILE A 378 2.38 -6.22 -6.26
CA ILE A 378 2.58 -6.65 -4.88
C ILE A 378 2.90 -8.15 -4.82
N TYR A 379 2.24 -8.98 -5.62
CA TYR A 379 2.55 -10.41 -5.70
C TYR A 379 3.89 -10.69 -6.39
N VAL A 380 4.28 -9.88 -7.39
CA VAL A 380 5.63 -9.93 -7.96
C VAL A 380 6.67 -9.68 -6.87
N MET A 381 6.49 -8.62 -6.07
CA MET A 381 7.39 -8.30 -4.98
C MET A 381 7.50 -9.44 -3.95
N GLN A 382 6.37 -10.08 -3.60
CA GLN A 382 6.37 -11.24 -2.70
C GLN A 382 7.06 -12.46 -3.30
N LEU A 383 6.88 -12.73 -4.59
CA LEU A 383 7.59 -13.79 -5.29
C LEU A 383 9.09 -13.53 -5.30
N CYS A 384 9.53 -12.33 -5.65
CA CYS A 384 10.94 -11.95 -5.64
C CYS A 384 11.56 -12.10 -4.26
N GLU A 385 10.85 -11.68 -3.20
CA GLU A 385 11.29 -11.90 -1.83
C GLU A 385 11.51 -13.39 -1.54
N LYS A 386 10.51 -14.23 -1.83
CA LYS A 386 10.62 -15.67 -1.60
C LYS A 386 11.78 -16.30 -2.36
N LEU A 387 11.96 -15.98 -3.63
CA LEU A 387 13.04 -16.54 -4.45
C LEU A 387 14.41 -16.07 -4.01
N LEU A 388 14.58 -14.78 -3.71
CA LEU A 388 15.88 -14.21 -3.35
C LEU A 388 16.30 -14.49 -1.90
N ILE A 389 15.34 -14.80 -1.01
CA ILE A 389 15.62 -15.02 0.42
C ILE A 389 15.55 -16.50 0.80
N GLU A 390 14.54 -17.25 0.33
CA GLU A 390 14.28 -18.62 0.77
C GLU A 390 14.74 -19.69 -0.22
N HIS A 391 14.94 -19.33 -1.49
CA HIS A 391 15.29 -20.27 -2.56
C HIS A 391 16.46 -19.79 -3.44
N SER A 392 17.31 -18.92 -2.91
CA SER A 392 18.41 -18.31 -3.66
C SER A 392 19.42 -19.34 -4.17
N ASP A 393 19.57 -20.45 -3.45
CA ASP A 393 20.44 -21.59 -3.75
C ASP A 393 19.97 -22.42 -4.95
N LYS A 394 18.69 -22.32 -5.33
CA LYS A 394 18.08 -23.09 -6.44
C LYS A 394 18.04 -22.34 -7.77
N LEU A 395 18.32 -21.04 -7.77
CA LEU A 395 18.21 -20.20 -8.96
C LEU A 395 19.36 -20.49 -9.93
N ASN A 396 19.04 -20.68 -11.20
CA ASN A 396 20.03 -20.85 -12.25
C ASN A 396 20.24 -19.54 -13.03
N GLY A 397 21.49 -19.15 -13.24
CA GLY A 397 21.84 -17.94 -13.99
C GLY A 397 21.95 -16.69 -13.12
N LYS A 398 21.91 -15.50 -13.75
CA LYS A 398 22.03 -14.22 -13.05
C LYS A 398 20.66 -13.77 -12.54
N ASN A 399 20.58 -13.38 -11.26
CA ASN A 399 19.35 -12.89 -10.62
C ASN A 399 18.88 -11.50 -11.09
N SER A 400 19.51 -10.90 -12.11
CA SER A 400 19.16 -9.58 -12.65
C SER A 400 17.68 -9.42 -13.00
N PRO A 401 16.95 -10.40 -13.58
CA PRO A 401 15.51 -10.28 -13.81
C PRO A 401 14.71 -10.02 -12.53
N LEU A 402 15.05 -10.72 -11.44
CA LEU A 402 14.41 -10.53 -10.13
C LEU A 402 14.78 -9.18 -9.52
N HIS A 403 16.06 -8.76 -9.64
CA HIS A 403 16.49 -7.44 -9.17
C HIS A 403 15.76 -6.31 -9.89
N ARG A 404 15.62 -6.38 -11.21
CA ARG A 404 14.86 -5.41 -12.01
C ARG A 404 13.39 -5.36 -11.61
N ALA A 405 12.77 -6.51 -11.38
CA ALA A 405 11.37 -6.55 -10.94
C ALA A 405 11.16 -5.93 -9.56
N VAL A 406 12.06 -6.19 -8.60
CA VAL A 406 12.04 -5.53 -7.28
C VAL A 406 12.13 -4.02 -7.45
N LEU A 407 13.10 -3.54 -8.23
CA LEU A 407 13.30 -2.12 -8.49
C LEU A 407 12.07 -1.48 -9.14
N HIS A 408 11.51 -2.12 -10.18
CA HIS A 408 10.27 -1.69 -10.83
C HIS A 408 9.13 -1.53 -9.82
N CYS A 409 8.94 -2.50 -8.93
CA CYS A 409 7.87 -2.48 -7.92
C CYS A 409 8.03 -1.34 -6.91
N VAL A 410 9.26 -1.01 -6.48
CA VAL A 410 9.48 0.04 -5.46
C VAL A 410 9.53 1.45 -6.04
N ILE A 411 9.82 1.61 -7.33
CA ILE A 411 9.81 2.91 -8.02
C ILE A 411 8.53 3.19 -8.80
N PHE A 412 7.55 2.28 -8.77
CA PHE A 412 6.30 2.36 -9.52
C PHE A 412 5.49 3.63 -9.23
N GLY A 413 4.68 4.11 -10.19
CA GLY A 413 3.94 5.38 -10.08
C GLY A 413 2.90 5.43 -8.94
N SER A 414 2.30 4.30 -8.55
CA SER A 414 1.29 4.23 -7.47
C SER A 414 1.94 4.31 -6.08
N ALA A 415 1.64 5.38 -5.32
CA ALA A 415 2.13 5.55 -3.95
C ALA A 415 1.69 4.40 -3.01
N LYS A 416 0.51 3.82 -3.25
CA LYS A 416 -0.02 2.67 -2.50
C LYS A 416 0.85 1.44 -2.71
N VAL A 417 1.21 1.14 -3.97
CA VAL A 417 2.09 0.03 -4.32
C VAL A 417 3.48 0.26 -3.74
N ARG A 418 4.08 1.43 -3.98
CA ARG A 418 5.42 1.75 -3.46
C ARG A 418 5.55 1.54 -1.96
N ARG A 419 4.62 2.05 -1.15
CA ARG A 419 4.67 1.90 0.32
C ARG A 419 4.69 0.42 0.74
N LYS A 420 3.88 -0.43 0.10
CA LYS A 420 3.87 -1.87 0.38
C LYS A 420 5.17 -2.54 -0.07
N CYS A 421 5.63 -2.25 -1.29
CA CYS A 421 6.85 -2.84 -1.83
C CYS A 421 8.10 -2.39 -1.06
N LEU A 422 8.20 -1.13 -0.65
CA LEU A 422 9.29 -0.62 0.20
C LEU A 422 9.32 -1.29 1.58
N THR A 423 8.16 -1.64 2.13
CA THR A 423 8.07 -2.40 3.39
C THR A 423 8.69 -3.79 3.21
N ILE A 424 8.40 -4.46 2.10
CA ILE A 424 9.00 -5.77 1.77
C ILE A 424 10.50 -5.62 1.51
N LEU A 425 10.92 -4.61 0.74
CA LEU A 425 12.33 -4.35 0.44
C LEU A 425 13.17 -4.18 1.72
N ARG A 426 12.69 -3.37 2.68
CA ARG A 426 13.38 -3.18 3.96
C ARG A 426 13.51 -4.48 4.76
N ARG A 427 12.51 -5.37 4.70
CA ARG A 427 12.61 -6.70 5.31
C ARG A 427 13.61 -7.59 4.59
N MET A 428 13.73 -7.48 3.27
CA MET A 428 14.70 -8.24 2.47
C MET A 428 16.14 -7.82 2.80
N VAL A 429 16.42 -6.53 2.98
CA VAL A 429 17.78 -6.00 3.19
C VAL A 429 18.13 -5.64 4.63
N GLY A 430 17.18 -5.78 5.56
CA GLY A 430 17.35 -5.32 6.95
C GLY A 430 18.28 -6.17 7.81
N ASP A 431 18.61 -7.38 7.36
CA ASP A 431 19.56 -8.27 8.05
C ASP A 431 21.00 -7.99 7.57
N SER A 432 21.93 -7.87 8.52
CA SER A 432 23.37 -7.75 8.31
C SER A 432 23.94 -8.71 7.26
N SER A 433 23.46 -9.96 7.25
CA SER A 433 23.89 -11.02 6.33
C SER A 433 23.47 -10.79 4.88
N ARG A 434 22.63 -9.79 4.63
CA ARG A 434 22.01 -9.51 3.32
C ARG A 434 22.54 -8.23 2.69
N ALA A 435 23.66 -7.69 3.17
CA ALA A 435 24.35 -6.55 2.57
C ALA A 435 24.66 -6.78 1.08
N ALA A 436 25.08 -7.99 0.71
CA ALA A 436 25.34 -8.37 -0.68
C ALA A 436 24.11 -8.21 -1.59
N LEU A 437 22.91 -8.47 -1.08
CA LEU A 437 21.66 -8.31 -1.82
C LEU A 437 21.31 -6.83 -2.02
N ALA A 438 21.46 -6.00 -0.99
CA ALA A 438 21.29 -4.55 -1.09
C ALA A 438 22.22 -3.94 -2.14
N ARG A 439 23.49 -4.37 -2.13
CA ARG A 439 24.50 -4.00 -3.13
C ARG A 439 24.13 -4.44 -4.54
N ALA A 440 23.61 -5.65 -4.70
CA ALA A 440 23.17 -6.15 -5.99
C ALA A 440 22.01 -5.30 -6.56
N PHE A 441 21.05 -4.89 -5.71
CA PHE A 441 20.01 -3.95 -6.12
C PHE A 441 20.55 -2.57 -6.50
N LEU A 442 21.53 -2.02 -5.78
CA LEU A 442 22.14 -0.73 -6.12
C LEU A 442 22.89 -0.78 -7.47
N LYS A 443 23.60 -1.87 -7.75
CA LYS A 443 24.26 -2.09 -9.04
C LYS A 443 23.25 -2.20 -10.18
N GLU A 444 22.17 -2.94 -9.99
CA GLU A 444 21.11 -3.04 -10.99
C GLU A 444 20.36 -1.69 -11.16
N LEU A 445 20.19 -0.92 -10.08
CA LEU A 445 19.62 0.42 -10.12
C LEU A 445 20.49 1.37 -10.93
N ARG A 446 21.82 1.30 -10.77
CA ARG A 446 22.76 2.06 -11.60
C ARG A 446 22.57 1.75 -13.09
N ILE A 447 22.53 0.46 -13.45
CA ILE A 447 22.30 0.02 -14.84
C ILE A 447 20.95 0.54 -15.37
N PHE A 448 19.91 0.48 -14.54
CA PHE A 448 18.59 1.02 -14.89
C PHE A 448 18.63 2.53 -15.15
N LEU A 449 19.35 3.30 -14.32
CA LEU A 449 19.48 4.75 -14.48
C LEU A 449 20.32 5.13 -15.72
N GLU A 450 21.28 4.31 -16.12
CA GLU A 450 22.10 4.52 -17.32
C GLU A 450 21.36 4.16 -18.62
N THR A 451 20.43 3.20 -18.59
CA THR A 451 19.69 2.72 -19.77
C THR A 451 18.34 3.41 -19.97
N SER A 452 17.70 3.87 -18.89
CA SER A 452 16.41 4.52 -18.95
C SER A 452 16.57 5.98 -19.39
N LYS A 453 15.68 6.47 -20.26
CA LYS A 453 15.51 7.91 -20.48
C LYS A 453 14.87 8.54 -19.23
N VAL A 454 15.61 8.64 -18.14
CA VAL A 454 15.18 9.34 -16.93
C VAL A 454 15.32 10.84 -17.21
N GLN A 455 14.36 11.41 -17.94
CA GLN A 455 14.43 12.82 -18.32
C GLN A 455 14.15 13.70 -17.10
N ASN A 456 15.00 14.72 -16.91
CA ASN A 456 14.78 15.78 -15.95
C ASN A 456 13.44 16.48 -16.27
N ARG A 457 12.53 16.57 -15.28
CA ARG A 457 11.23 17.27 -15.35
C ARG A 457 11.35 18.80 -15.50
N ILE A 458 12.38 19.31 -16.15
CA ILE A 458 12.50 20.75 -16.38
C ILE A 458 11.67 21.19 -17.60
N ASP A 459 11.39 20.30 -18.56
CA ASP A 459 10.65 20.67 -19.77
C ASP A 459 9.55 19.65 -20.12
N LYS A 460 8.32 19.92 -19.65
CA LYS A 460 7.06 19.95 -20.42
C LYS A 460 5.83 19.64 -19.58
N GLU A 461 4.85 20.52 -19.73
CA GLU A 461 3.45 20.33 -19.36
C GLU A 461 2.80 19.25 -20.23
N GLN A 462 1.92 18.46 -19.60
CA GLN A 462 0.85 17.62 -20.19
C GLN A 462 1.24 16.47 -21.14
N GLY A 463 0.95 15.23 -20.73
CA GLY A 463 0.74 14.11 -21.64
C GLY A 463 0.99 12.71 -21.07
N ASP A 464 -0.11 11.96 -20.85
CA ASP A 464 -0.30 10.51 -20.76
C ASP A 464 0.82 9.52 -20.36
N ASN A 465 0.51 8.74 -19.31
CA ASN A 465 0.74 7.29 -19.10
C ASN A 465 1.88 6.56 -19.85
N SER A 466 3.06 7.16 -19.89
CA SER A 466 4.33 6.43 -20.05
C SER A 466 5.16 6.60 -18.79
N ALA A 467 5.91 5.56 -18.44
CA ALA A 467 6.54 5.32 -17.14
C ALA A 467 7.56 6.39 -16.72
N GLU A 468 7.09 7.55 -16.24
CA GLU A 468 7.95 8.53 -15.58
C GLU A 468 8.24 8.10 -14.14
N VAL A 469 9.51 7.76 -13.89
CA VAL A 469 9.99 7.43 -12.54
C VAL A 469 10.06 8.71 -11.71
N SER A 470 9.34 8.75 -10.59
CA SER A 470 9.39 9.88 -9.67
C SER A 470 10.76 10.00 -9.00
N PRO A 471 11.42 11.17 -9.04
CA PRO A 471 12.63 11.46 -8.27
C PRO A 471 12.54 11.07 -6.79
N HIS A 472 11.38 11.31 -6.16
CA HIS A 472 11.15 10.94 -4.76
C HIS A 472 11.14 9.43 -4.56
N ALA A 473 10.63 8.67 -5.52
CA ALA A 473 10.61 7.21 -5.45
C ALA A 473 12.04 6.62 -5.53
N LEU A 474 12.92 7.24 -6.33
CA LEU A 474 14.35 6.88 -6.37
C LEU A 474 15.03 7.14 -5.02
N VAL A 475 14.78 8.31 -4.41
CA VAL A 475 15.31 8.65 -3.08
C VAL A 475 14.81 7.66 -2.02
N GLU A 476 13.51 7.34 -2.00
CA GLU A 476 12.92 6.35 -1.08
C GLU A 476 13.51 4.94 -1.26
N CYS A 477 13.75 4.54 -2.51
CA CYS A 477 14.39 3.28 -2.86
C CYS A 477 15.82 3.20 -2.32
N ILE A 478 16.68 4.16 -2.68
CA ILE A 478 18.08 4.22 -2.25
C ILE A 478 18.18 4.28 -0.72
N THR A 479 17.36 5.12 -0.09
CA THR A 479 17.33 5.22 1.39
C THR A 479 16.92 3.90 2.03
N SER A 480 15.98 3.17 1.44
CA SER A 480 15.55 1.86 1.96
C SER A 480 16.63 0.79 1.78
N LEU A 481 17.34 0.79 0.65
CA LEU A 481 18.48 -0.11 0.39
C LEU A 481 19.65 0.13 1.35
N CYS A 482 19.84 1.38 1.79
CA CYS A 482 20.92 1.78 2.70
C CYS A 482 20.48 1.89 4.18
N SER A 483 19.35 1.29 4.55
CA SER A 483 18.75 1.51 5.87
C SER A 483 19.40 0.71 7.01
N SER A 484 20.04 -0.42 6.71
CA SER A 484 20.73 -1.25 7.71
C SER A 484 22.05 -0.61 8.15
N THR A 485 22.31 -0.58 9.45
CA THR A 485 23.55 -0.04 10.05
C THR A 485 24.44 -1.11 10.67
N ASP A 486 23.88 -2.28 10.96
CA ASP A 486 24.54 -3.34 11.71
C ASP A 486 25.24 -4.30 10.74
N MET A 487 26.28 -3.83 10.06
CA MET A 487 27.01 -4.61 9.05
C MET A 487 28.51 -4.61 9.33
N PRO A 488 29.26 -5.63 8.88
CA PRO A 488 30.72 -5.59 8.91
C PRO A 488 31.27 -4.32 8.22
N PRO A 489 32.39 -3.75 8.70
CA PRO A 489 32.94 -2.53 8.13
C PRO A 489 33.21 -2.59 6.62
N GLU A 490 33.62 -3.75 6.10
CA GLU A 490 33.83 -3.96 4.66
C GLU A 490 32.52 -3.83 3.86
N ASP A 491 31.45 -4.47 4.32
CA ASP A 491 30.13 -4.37 3.69
C ASP A 491 29.57 -2.96 3.73
N VAL A 492 29.79 -2.24 4.84
CA VAL A 492 29.42 -0.83 4.97
C VAL A 492 30.13 0.02 3.90
N GLN A 493 31.45 -0.16 3.73
CA GLN A 493 32.22 0.55 2.71
C GLN A 493 31.70 0.23 1.32
N LEU A 494 31.56 -1.06 1.00
CA LEU A 494 31.13 -1.48 -0.33
C LEU A 494 29.70 -1.04 -0.67
N LEU A 495 28.79 -1.04 0.31
CA LEU A 495 27.44 -0.49 0.14
C LEU A 495 27.47 1.01 -0.16
N ALA A 496 28.30 1.77 0.55
CA ALA A 496 28.48 3.20 0.29
C ALA A 496 29.06 3.49 -1.11
N LEU A 497 29.97 2.64 -1.59
CA LEU A 497 30.51 2.72 -2.95
C LEU A 497 29.46 2.37 -4.02
N ASP A 498 28.68 1.30 -3.81
CA ASP A 498 27.63 0.89 -4.75
C ASP A 498 26.48 1.91 -4.80
N ALA A 499 26.23 2.65 -3.71
CA ALA A 499 25.26 3.75 -3.67
C ALA A 499 25.76 5.06 -4.31
N PHE A 500 27.07 5.17 -4.61
CA PHE A 500 27.69 6.42 -5.05
C PHE A 500 27.08 7.00 -6.32
N LEU A 501 27.10 6.27 -7.43
CA LEU A 501 26.57 6.82 -8.69
C LEU A 501 25.03 6.98 -8.70
N PRO A 502 24.23 6.03 -8.17
CA PRO A 502 22.79 6.21 -8.07
C PRO A 502 22.36 7.47 -7.31
N THR A 503 23.10 7.86 -6.26
CA THR A 503 22.80 9.06 -5.47
C THR A 503 23.16 10.38 -6.16
N HIS A 504 24.05 10.34 -7.15
CA HIS A 504 24.49 11.51 -7.93
C HIS A 504 23.76 11.66 -9.27
N HIS A 505 22.83 10.75 -9.57
CA HIS A 505 21.98 10.88 -10.74
C HIS A 505 21.19 12.20 -10.70
N PRO A 506 21.08 12.97 -11.80
CA PRO A 506 20.43 14.29 -11.83
C PRO A 506 19.06 14.34 -11.17
N SER A 507 18.21 13.34 -11.45
CA SER A 507 16.88 13.27 -10.85
C SER A 507 16.90 13.10 -9.33
N VAL A 508 17.88 12.38 -8.78
CA VAL A 508 18.03 12.22 -7.34
C VAL A 508 18.54 13.53 -6.73
N MET A 509 19.56 14.14 -7.32
CA MET A 509 20.13 15.39 -6.82
C MET A 509 19.18 16.58 -6.89
N ALA A 510 18.24 16.59 -7.84
CA ALA A 510 17.19 17.60 -7.91
C ALA A 510 16.29 17.64 -6.66
N VAL A 511 16.19 16.52 -5.93
CA VAL A 511 15.35 16.41 -4.72
C VAL A 511 16.20 16.26 -3.44
N ALA A 512 17.33 15.56 -3.51
CA ALA A 512 18.18 15.24 -2.37
C ALA A 512 19.68 15.36 -2.77
N PRO A 513 20.21 16.58 -2.93
CA PRO A 513 21.57 16.83 -3.43
C PRO A 513 22.68 16.28 -2.52
N ASP A 514 22.39 16.07 -1.24
CA ASP A 514 23.31 15.55 -0.23
C ASP A 514 23.02 14.10 0.18
N LEU A 515 22.23 13.36 -0.62
CA LEU A 515 21.77 12.00 -0.26
C LEU A 515 22.92 11.04 0.03
N TRP A 516 23.98 11.03 -0.78
CA TRP A 516 25.13 10.15 -0.55
C TRP A 516 25.82 10.44 0.79
N VAL A 517 25.97 11.73 1.13
CA VAL A 517 26.56 12.16 2.40
C VAL A 517 25.68 11.75 3.58
N LYS A 518 24.35 11.87 3.43
CA LYS A 518 23.38 11.39 4.42
C LYS A 518 23.46 9.88 4.61
N VAL A 519 23.56 9.11 3.53
CA VAL A 519 23.73 7.65 3.56
C VAL A 519 25.01 7.26 4.30
N ILE A 520 26.15 7.87 3.96
CA ILE A 520 27.43 7.59 4.62
C ILE A 520 27.38 7.90 6.12
N LYS A 521 26.78 9.03 6.50
CA LYS A 521 26.61 9.41 7.91
C LYS A 521 25.70 8.44 8.65
N HIS A 522 24.60 7.99 8.02
CA HIS A 522 23.70 6.97 8.56
C HIS A 522 24.42 5.65 8.81
N LEU A 523 25.34 5.28 7.90
CA LEU A 523 26.21 4.12 8.01
C LEU A 523 27.39 4.30 9.00
N ASN A 524 27.42 5.37 9.80
CA ASN A 524 28.47 5.69 10.77
C ASN A 524 29.89 5.84 10.17
N VAL A 525 29.99 6.21 8.90
CA VAL A 525 31.27 6.46 8.23
C VAL A 525 31.48 7.97 8.02
N LYS A 526 32.73 8.43 8.09
CA LYS A 526 33.09 9.82 7.72
C LYS A 526 33.40 9.89 6.23
N PRO A 527 32.75 10.75 5.42
CA PRO A 527 32.97 10.79 3.97
C PRO A 527 34.44 11.01 3.57
N LYS A 528 35.15 11.94 4.24
CA LYS A 528 36.58 12.18 3.99
C LYS A 528 37.44 10.92 4.22
N ASN A 529 37.12 10.14 5.26
CA ASN A 529 37.85 8.91 5.58
C ASN A 529 37.59 7.84 4.52
N LEU A 530 36.33 7.66 4.09
CA LEU A 530 35.98 6.70 3.05
C LEU A 530 36.70 7.01 1.72
N ILE A 531 36.69 8.28 1.30
CA ILE A 531 37.38 8.72 0.08
C ILE A 531 38.89 8.46 0.16
N THR A 532 39.50 8.65 1.34
CA THR A 532 40.92 8.36 1.56
C THR A 532 41.21 6.86 1.51
N GLN A 533 40.39 6.04 2.17
CA GLN A 533 40.57 4.59 2.24
C GLN A 533 40.31 3.90 0.89
N GLN A 534 39.39 4.43 0.10
CA GLN A 534 38.99 3.88 -1.20
C GLN A 534 39.45 4.77 -2.37
N ALA A 535 40.61 5.43 -2.21
CA ALA A 535 41.14 6.38 -3.18
C ALA A 535 41.25 5.80 -4.60
N ASP A 536 41.66 4.54 -4.72
CA ASP A 536 41.81 3.86 -6.01
C ASP A 536 40.47 3.69 -6.73
N PHE A 537 39.40 3.38 -6.00
CA PHE A 537 38.05 3.32 -6.57
C PHE A 537 37.63 4.68 -7.15
N PHE A 538 37.76 5.76 -6.38
CA PHE A 538 37.34 7.08 -6.83
C PHE A 538 38.20 7.60 -7.98
N LYS A 539 39.53 7.40 -7.95
CA LYS A 539 40.42 7.74 -9.08
C LYS A 539 40.05 6.94 -10.32
N LYS A 540 39.75 5.65 -10.17
CA LYS A 540 39.33 4.81 -11.28
C LYS A 540 38.05 5.33 -11.91
N VAL A 541 36.99 5.52 -11.13
CA VAL A 541 35.66 5.91 -11.63
C VAL A 541 35.61 7.35 -12.13
N LEU A 542 36.29 8.29 -11.45
CA LEU A 542 36.14 9.72 -11.71
C LEU A 542 37.28 10.34 -12.52
N VAL A 543 38.35 9.60 -12.80
CA VAL A 543 39.51 10.13 -13.55
C VAL A 543 39.94 9.17 -14.66
N GLN A 544 40.19 7.89 -14.36
CA GLN A 544 40.79 6.96 -15.33
C GLN A 544 39.76 6.40 -16.34
N GLU A 545 38.60 5.98 -15.84
CA GLU A 545 37.47 5.44 -16.61
C GLU A 545 36.31 6.45 -16.65
N TYR A 546 36.65 7.73 -16.69
CA TYR A 546 35.64 8.80 -16.65
C TYR A 546 34.73 8.74 -17.89
N VAL A 547 33.43 8.69 -17.65
CA VAL A 547 32.41 8.77 -18.70
C VAL A 547 31.69 10.11 -18.58
N THR A 548 31.71 10.92 -19.64
CA THR A 548 31.04 12.22 -19.66
C THR A 548 29.54 12.04 -19.46
N SER A 549 29.05 12.42 -18.27
CA SER A 549 27.63 12.39 -17.92
C SER A 549 27.38 13.35 -16.76
N PRO A 550 26.18 13.95 -16.66
CA PRO A 550 25.81 14.77 -15.51
C PRO A 550 25.97 14.04 -14.15
N THR A 551 25.75 12.72 -14.13
CA THR A 551 25.97 11.90 -12.93
C THR A 551 27.43 11.91 -12.47
N ASN A 552 28.38 11.75 -13.39
CA ASN A 552 29.81 11.75 -13.07
C ASN A 552 30.33 13.15 -12.74
N GLU A 553 29.82 14.19 -13.37
CA GLU A 553 30.13 15.59 -13.03
C GLU A 553 29.71 15.91 -11.59
N ASN A 554 28.47 15.56 -11.25
CA ASN A 554 27.93 15.67 -9.90
C ASN A 554 28.75 14.89 -8.88
N ALA A 555 29.08 13.64 -9.19
CA ALA A 555 29.88 12.75 -8.34
C ALA A 555 31.31 13.29 -8.11
N LEU A 556 31.93 13.82 -9.16
CA LEU A 556 33.25 14.46 -9.09
C LEU A 556 33.20 15.73 -8.23
N ALA A 557 32.21 16.60 -8.45
CA ALA A 557 32.03 17.83 -7.67
C ALA A 557 31.87 17.52 -6.17
N THR A 558 31.00 16.57 -5.81
CA THR A 558 30.83 16.12 -4.42
C THR A 558 32.14 15.57 -3.85
N THR A 559 32.84 14.70 -4.57
CA THR A 559 34.07 14.07 -4.07
C THR A 559 35.19 15.09 -3.85
N VAL A 560 35.40 16.02 -4.79
CA VAL A 560 36.39 17.11 -4.65
C VAL A 560 36.03 18.04 -3.48
N SER A 561 34.74 18.37 -3.30
CA SER A 561 34.31 19.20 -2.18
C SER A 561 34.57 18.56 -0.81
N LEU A 562 34.53 17.23 -0.73
CA LEU A 562 34.73 16.47 0.51
C LEU A 562 36.21 16.15 0.78
N ASN A 563 37.00 15.89 -0.26
CA ASN A 563 38.42 15.58 -0.13
C ASN A 563 39.23 15.82 -1.44
N ALA A 564 39.52 17.09 -1.73
CA ALA A 564 40.28 17.49 -2.92
C ALA A 564 41.69 16.86 -3.01
N GLU A 565 42.36 16.64 -1.87
CA GLU A 565 43.74 16.13 -1.80
C GLU A 565 43.92 14.77 -2.50
N ILE A 566 42.88 13.93 -2.50
CA ILE A 566 42.94 12.57 -3.06
C ILE A 566 42.73 12.53 -4.57
N ILE A 567 41.83 13.38 -5.09
CA ILE A 567 41.38 13.31 -6.49
C ILE A 567 42.06 14.35 -7.37
N LEU A 568 42.20 15.58 -6.87
CA LEU A 568 42.65 16.71 -7.68
C LEU A 568 44.04 16.51 -8.31
N PRO A 569 45.06 15.96 -7.62
CA PRO A 569 46.36 15.73 -8.23
C PRO A 569 46.28 14.78 -9.44
N SER A 570 45.51 13.69 -9.32
CA SER A 570 45.34 12.73 -10.42
C SER A 570 44.56 13.34 -11.58
N LEU A 571 43.52 14.12 -11.28
CA LEU A 571 42.70 14.79 -12.29
C LEU A 571 43.52 15.82 -13.08
N ILE A 572 44.27 16.69 -12.38
CA ILE A 572 45.12 17.70 -13.01
C ILE A 572 46.22 17.04 -13.84
N GLN A 573 46.84 15.97 -13.35
CA GLN A 573 47.83 15.23 -14.12
C GLN A 573 47.23 14.66 -15.41
N THR A 574 46.05 14.04 -15.34
CA THR A 574 45.36 13.52 -16.53
C THR A 574 45.05 14.64 -17.52
N ILE A 575 44.49 15.76 -17.05
CA ILE A 575 44.21 16.93 -17.89
C ILE A 575 45.49 17.46 -18.54
N ALA A 576 46.57 17.64 -17.77
CA ALA A 576 47.85 18.10 -18.28
C ALA A 576 48.41 17.16 -19.34
N THR A 577 48.37 15.84 -19.11
CA THR A 577 48.81 14.83 -20.08
C THR A 577 48.01 14.91 -21.38
N HIS A 578 46.68 15.07 -21.31
CA HIS A 578 45.85 15.21 -22.50
C HIS A 578 46.12 16.53 -23.23
N LEU A 579 46.25 17.65 -22.53
CA LEU A 579 46.53 18.96 -23.14
C LEU A 579 47.95 19.05 -23.73
N GLN A 580 48.89 18.26 -23.24
CA GLN A 580 50.26 18.17 -23.77
C GLN A 580 50.38 17.26 -25.00
N ASP A 581 49.27 16.67 -25.48
CA ASP A 581 49.28 15.88 -26.70
C ASP A 581 49.65 16.74 -27.91
N PRO A 582 50.82 16.53 -28.54
CA PRO A 582 51.28 17.38 -29.65
C PRO A 582 50.35 17.34 -30.86
N ARG A 583 49.48 16.32 -30.97
CA ARG A 583 48.47 16.23 -32.03
C ARG A 583 47.43 17.34 -31.93
N ILE A 584 47.16 17.88 -30.73
CA ILE A 584 46.22 18.99 -30.54
C ILE A 584 46.74 20.25 -31.27
N CYS A 585 48.05 20.48 -31.28
CA CYS A 585 48.65 21.60 -32.00
C CYS A 585 48.70 21.39 -33.53
N GLN A 586 48.42 20.17 -34.01
CA GLN A 586 48.41 19.83 -35.43
C GLN A 586 47.04 19.97 -36.08
N VAL A 587 45.99 20.23 -35.28
CA VAL A 587 44.63 20.47 -35.80
C VAL A 587 44.64 21.77 -36.61
N SER A 588 44.47 21.64 -37.91
CA SER A 588 44.41 22.79 -38.81
C SER A 588 43.06 23.50 -38.73
N LYS A 589 42.99 24.71 -39.30
CA LYS A 589 41.74 25.44 -39.45
C LYS A 589 40.73 24.62 -40.25
N ASP A 590 41.19 23.91 -41.29
CA ASP A 590 40.33 23.10 -42.14
C ASP A 590 39.85 21.83 -41.44
N ASP A 591 40.66 21.20 -40.59
CA ASP A 591 40.22 20.07 -39.76
C ASP A 591 39.10 20.50 -38.80
N TYR A 592 39.24 21.68 -38.18
CA TYR A 592 38.24 22.20 -37.25
C TYR A 592 36.91 22.50 -37.94
N PHE A 593 36.93 23.19 -39.08
CA PHE A 593 35.69 23.51 -39.79
C PHE A 593 35.09 22.30 -40.52
N THR A 594 35.92 21.34 -40.95
CA THR A 594 35.43 20.04 -41.42
C THR A 594 34.69 19.30 -40.30
N PHE A 595 35.25 19.28 -39.08
CA PHE A 595 34.59 18.69 -37.92
C PHE A 595 33.26 19.36 -37.56
N LEU A 596 33.17 20.69 -37.71
CA LEU A 596 31.91 21.43 -37.48
C LEU A 596 30.88 21.26 -38.60
N THR A 597 31.26 20.68 -39.74
CA THR A 597 30.36 20.53 -40.88
C THR A 597 29.41 19.34 -40.65
N PRO A 598 28.08 19.54 -40.81
CA PRO A 598 27.11 18.47 -40.66
C PRO A 598 27.40 17.26 -41.57
N GLU A 599 27.03 16.07 -41.10
CA GLU A 599 27.22 14.84 -41.86
C GLU A 599 26.47 14.91 -43.21
N GLY A 600 27.17 14.61 -44.31
CA GLY A 600 26.64 14.71 -45.67
C GLY A 600 26.85 16.06 -46.37
N GLU A 601 27.41 17.06 -45.69
CA GLU A 601 27.78 18.35 -46.27
C GLU A 601 29.29 18.47 -46.53
N LEU A 602 29.65 19.14 -47.63
CA LEU A 602 31.04 19.42 -47.96
C LEU A 602 31.46 20.77 -47.38
N TYR A 603 32.48 20.76 -46.52
CA TYR A 603 33.07 21.97 -45.95
C TYR A 603 33.75 22.84 -47.02
N ASP A 604 34.73 22.27 -47.74
CA ASP A 604 35.47 23.00 -48.78
C ASP A 604 34.71 22.99 -50.11
N LYS A 605 34.04 24.11 -50.40
CA LYS A 605 33.29 24.31 -51.65
C LYS A 605 34.10 25.05 -52.73
N THR A 606 35.37 25.38 -52.48
CA THR A 606 36.18 26.21 -53.39
C THR A 606 36.47 25.54 -54.74
N VAL A 607 36.32 24.21 -54.82
CA VAL A 607 36.48 23.40 -56.03
C VAL A 607 35.16 23.02 -56.72
N VAL A 608 34.01 23.50 -56.23
CA VAL A 608 32.69 23.25 -56.84
C VAL A 608 32.35 24.41 -57.80
N PRO A 609 32.20 24.19 -59.12
CA PRO A 609 31.96 25.28 -60.08
C PRO A 609 30.60 25.96 -59.85
N GLY A 610 30.60 27.27 -59.62
CA GLY A 610 29.37 28.09 -59.55
C GLY A 610 29.05 28.73 -58.19
N TYR A 611 29.98 28.72 -57.23
CA TYR A 611 29.96 29.54 -56.01
C TYR A 611 31.26 30.33 -55.87
#